data_AF-A0A914TM28-F1
#
_entry.id   AF-A0A914TM28-F1
#
_cell.length_a   1.000
_cell.length_b   1.000
_cell.length_c   1.000
_cell.angle_alpha   90.00
_cell.angle_beta   90.00
_cell.angle_gamma   90.00
#
_symmetry.space_group_name_H-M   'P 1'
#
loop_
_entity.id
_entity.type
_entity.pdbx_description
1 polymer ?
#
loop_
_entity_poly.entity_id
_entity_poly.type
_entity_poly.pdbx_seq_one_letter_code
_entity_poly.pdbx_strand_id
1 'polypeptide(L)'
;MLTQLISDVNFNIPALREAKARATAGQKVYFYLYTYVNPKYKSKYFDAVAHADELPNLFDAPIGKQNIELEGEEGNVQKKFAELFVNFARNGYVFLRVI
;
A
#
# COMPACT_ATOMS: atom_id res chain seq x y z
N MET A 1 4.10 7.79 20.20
CA MET A 1 5.48 7.50 20.61
C MET A 1 5.75 6.00 20.80
N LEU A 2 5.08 5.28 21.72
CA LEU A 2 5.31 3.83 21.90
C LEU A 2 4.92 2.99 20.66
N THR A 3 3.76 3.26 20.07
CA THR A 3 3.30 2.57 18.85
C THR A 3 4.22 2.77 17.66
N GLN A 4 4.80 3.97 17.51
CA GLN A 4 5.78 4.27 16.47
C GLN A 4 7.06 3.49 16.68
N LEU A 5 7.60 3.45 17.90
CA LEU A 5 8.79 2.66 18.21
C LEU A 5 8.57 1.16 17.92
N ILE A 6 7.43 0.60 18.36
CA ILE A 6 7.08 -0.80 18.10
C ILE A 6 6.94 -1.04 16.58
N SER A 7 6.31 -0.12 15.86
CA SER A 7 6.17 -0.20 14.40
C SER A 7 7.52 -0.15 13.68
N ASP A 8 8.39 0.78 14.09
CA ASP A 8 9.71 0.96 13.50
C ASP A 8 10.60 -0.25 13.71
N VAL A 9 10.63 -0.79 14.93
CA VAL A 9 11.45 -1.95 15.29
C VAL A 9 10.97 -3.22 14.61
N ASN A 10 9.66 -3.47 14.57
CA ASN A 10 9.12 -4.75 14.07
C ASN A 10 8.85 -4.78 12.57
N PHE A 11 8.58 -3.62 11.94
CA PHE A 11 8.12 -3.58 10.54
C PHE A 11 8.94 -2.61 9.69
N ASN A 12 8.96 -1.31 10.01
CA ASN A 12 9.47 -0.31 9.05
C ASN A 12 10.99 -0.40 8.84
N ILE A 13 11.78 -0.45 9.92
CA ILE A 13 13.25 -0.53 9.81
C ILE A 13 13.68 -1.87 9.19
N PRO A 14 13.16 -3.04 9.61
CA PRO A 14 13.47 -4.30 8.94
C PRO A 14 13.16 -4.28 7.44
N ALA A 15 11.97 -3.81 7.04
CA ALA A 15 11.57 -3.73 5.64
C ALA A 15 12.49 -2.79 4.83
N LEU A 16 12.85 -1.63 5.40
CA LEU A 16 13.78 -0.69 4.77
C LEU A 16 15.19 -1.28 4.63
N ARG A 17 15.68 -1.99 5.65
CA ARG A 17 16.99 -2.64 5.61
C ARG A 17 17.05 -3.70 4.52
N GLU A 18 16.02 -4.53 4.42
CA GLU A 18 15.92 -5.55 3.36
C GLU A 18 15.85 -4.91 1.97
N ALA A 19 15.02 -3.88 1.80
CA ALA A 19 14.91 -3.15 0.53
C ALA A 19 16.27 -2.56 0.11
N LYS A 20 17.01 -1.95 1.04
CA LYS A 20 18.37 -1.44 0.79
C LYS A 20 19.34 -2.55 0.42
N ALA A 21 19.36 -3.66 1.17
CA ALA A 21 20.25 -4.78 0.91
C ALA A 21 20.05 -5.35 -0.51
N ARG A 22 18.79 -5.55 -0.91
CA ARG A 22 18.44 -6.00 -2.27
C ARG A 22 18.84 -5.00 -3.35
N ALA A 23 18.61 -3.72 -3.11
CA ALA A 23 19.00 -2.66 -4.04
C ALA A 23 20.53 -2.60 -4.21
N THR A 24 21.30 -2.68 -3.12
CA THR A 24 22.77 -2.73 -3.15
C THR A 24 23.29 -3.98 -3.87
N ALA A 25 22.56 -5.10 -3.81
CA ALA A 25 22.86 -6.31 -4.58
C ALA A 25 22.47 -6.22 -6.07
N GLY A 26 22.03 -5.05 -6.55
CA GLY A 26 21.68 -4.81 -7.95
C GLY A 26 20.25 -5.19 -8.34
N GLN A 27 19.40 -5.57 -7.40
CA GLN A 27 17.99 -5.84 -7.68
C GLN A 27 17.21 -4.54 -7.87
N LYS A 28 16.24 -4.54 -8.79
CA LYS A 28 15.26 -3.45 -8.89
C LYS A 28 14.25 -3.58 -7.77
N VAL A 29 14.24 -2.63 -6.84
CA VAL A 29 13.38 -2.64 -5.66
C VAL A 29 12.43 -1.44 -5.72
N TYR A 30 11.15 -1.70 -5.47
CA TYR A 30 10.13 -0.67 -5.27
C TYR A 30 9.65 -0.76 -3.83
N PHE A 31 9.66 0.36 -3.13
CA PHE A 31 9.31 0.45 -1.71
C PHE A 31 8.26 1.53 -1.53
N TYR A 32 7.25 1.30 -0.70
CA TYR A 32 6.13 2.21 -0.51
C TYR A 32 5.78 2.39 0.97
N LEU A 33 5.12 3.50 1.28
CA LEU A 33 4.51 3.78 2.58
C LEU A 33 3.01 4.03 2.36
N TYR A 34 2.17 3.24 3.02
CA TYR A 34 0.72 3.40 2.96
C TYR A 34 0.23 4.30 4.10
N THR A 35 -0.52 5.35 3.77
CA THR A 35 -0.94 6.40 4.73
C THR A 35 -2.43 6.72 4.69
N TYR A 36 -3.18 6.15 3.76
CA TYR A 36 -4.63 6.37 3.66
C TYR A 36 -5.35 5.60 4.77
N VAL A 37 -6.15 6.31 5.57
CA VAL A 37 -6.99 5.70 6.60
C VAL A 37 -8.37 5.48 6.00
N ASN A 38 -8.74 4.22 5.75
CA ASN A 38 -10.08 3.92 5.27
C ASN A 38 -11.10 4.16 6.41
N PRO A 39 -12.07 5.08 6.25
CA PRO A 39 -13.04 5.37 7.30
C PRO A 39 -13.86 4.14 7.75
N LYS A 40 -14.08 3.16 6.86
CA LYS A 40 -14.83 1.93 7.14
C LYS A 40 -14.07 0.99 8.08
N TYR A 41 -12.75 1.00 8.02
CA TYR A 41 -11.88 0.12 8.80
C TYR A 41 -11.16 0.87 9.93
N LYS A 42 -11.49 2.15 10.13
CA LYS A 42 -10.92 2.97 11.19
C LYS A 42 -11.21 2.30 12.54
N SER A 43 -10.15 1.83 13.20
CA SER A 43 -10.24 1.25 14.53
C SER A 43 -10.66 2.31 15.54
N LYS A 44 -11.53 1.96 16.49
CA LYS A 44 -11.81 2.80 17.66
C LYS A 44 -10.58 3.05 18.54
N TYR A 45 -9.49 2.32 18.32
CA TYR A 45 -8.25 2.38 19.11
C TYR A 45 -7.11 3.12 18.40
N PHE A 46 -7.23 3.37 17.09
CA PHE A 46 -6.16 3.98 16.30
C PHE A 46 -6.74 5.05 15.36
N ASP A 47 -6.25 6.28 15.51
CA ASP A 47 -6.58 7.38 14.59
C ASP A 47 -5.71 7.40 13.32
N ALA A 48 -4.78 6.45 13.21
CA ALA A 48 -3.86 6.29 12.08
C ALA A 48 -4.00 4.90 11.45
N VAL A 49 -3.35 4.71 10.31
CA VAL A 49 -3.27 3.42 9.60
C VAL A 49 -2.68 2.35 10.52
N ALA A 50 -3.44 1.29 10.77
CA ALA A 50 -2.98 0.12 11.48
C ALA A 50 -2.28 -0.87 10.54
N HIS A 51 -1.59 -1.86 11.12
CA HIS A 51 -0.93 -2.89 10.34
C HIS A 51 -1.94 -3.64 9.46
N ALA A 52 -1.64 -3.75 8.17
CA ALA A 52 -2.43 -4.44 7.15
C ALA A 52 -3.73 -3.73 6.71
N ASP A 53 -3.96 -2.46 7.09
CA ASP A 53 -5.11 -1.67 6.64
C ASP A 53 -5.10 -1.39 5.12
N GLU A 54 -3.98 -1.61 4.45
CA GLU A 54 -3.87 -1.52 2.99
C GLU A 54 -4.52 -2.69 2.26
N LEU A 55 -4.65 -3.86 2.89
CA LEU A 55 -5.09 -5.10 2.24
C LEU A 55 -6.52 -5.01 1.68
N PRO A 56 -7.53 -4.48 2.41
CA PRO A 56 -8.86 -4.31 1.84
C PRO A 56 -8.85 -3.41 0.60
N ASN A 57 -8.03 -2.36 0.59
CA ASN A 57 -7.94 -1.47 -0.56
C ASN A 57 -7.21 -2.10 -1.77
N LEU A 58 -6.48 -3.20 -1.56
CA LEU A 58 -5.85 -3.99 -2.63
C LEU A 58 -6.76 -5.12 -3.14
N PHE A 59 -7.45 -5.82 -2.24
CA PHE A 59 -8.14 -7.08 -2.53
C PHE A 59 -9.67 -6.99 -2.53
N ASP A 60 -10.28 -6.13 -1.72
CA ASP A 60 -11.74 -5.92 -1.70
C ASP A 60 -12.21 -4.93 -2.78
N ALA A 61 -11.30 -4.48 -3.64
CA ALA A 61 -11.68 -3.73 -4.82
C ALA A 61 -12.63 -4.59 -5.68
N PRO A 62 -13.71 -4.03 -6.23
CA PRO A 62 -14.59 -4.72 -7.18
C PRO A 62 -13.88 -4.91 -8.53
N ILE A 63 -12.73 -5.58 -8.56
CA ILE A 63 -11.94 -5.85 -9.75
C ILE A 63 -12.72 -6.86 -10.60
N GLY A 64 -13.59 -6.33 -11.46
CA GLY A 64 -14.45 -7.10 -12.35
C GLY A 64 -15.93 -6.70 -12.36
N LYS A 65 -16.41 -5.92 -11.39
CA LYS A 65 -17.75 -5.31 -11.50
C LYS A 65 -17.60 -3.97 -12.21
N GLN A 66 -17.85 -3.97 -13.52
CA GLN A 66 -17.64 -2.85 -14.44
C GLN A 66 -18.38 -1.54 -14.10
N ASN A 67 -19.14 -1.44 -13.00
CA ASN A 67 -20.04 -0.31 -12.72
C ASN A 67 -20.07 0.16 -11.26
N ILE A 68 -19.04 -0.12 -10.45
CA ILE A 68 -18.88 0.63 -9.18
C ILE A 68 -17.84 1.69 -9.47
N GLU A 69 -18.30 2.86 -9.88
CA GLU A 69 -17.46 4.06 -9.77
C GLU A 69 -17.12 4.20 -8.30
N LEU A 70 -15.88 3.88 -7.97
CA LEU A 70 -15.34 4.15 -6.65
C LEU A 70 -15.14 5.66 -6.59
N GLU A 71 -16.21 6.39 -6.31
CA GLU A 71 -16.19 7.84 -6.19
C GLU A 71 -15.42 8.25 -4.92
N GLY A 72 -14.66 9.35 -5.00
CA GLY A 72 -13.94 9.92 -3.87
C GLY A 72 -12.51 9.38 -3.66
N GLU A 73 -11.92 9.76 -2.52
CA GLU A 73 -10.51 9.48 -2.21
C GLU A 73 -10.22 7.98 -2.07
N GLU A 74 -11.12 7.22 -1.44
CA GLU A 74 -11.01 5.77 -1.27
C GLU A 74 -10.83 5.06 -2.62
N GLY A 75 -11.67 5.40 -3.59
CA GLY A 75 -11.64 4.80 -4.91
C GLY A 75 -10.39 5.12 -5.71
N ASN A 76 -9.91 6.36 -5.58
CA ASN A 76 -8.64 6.78 -6.19
C ASN A 76 -7.45 6.03 -5.58
N VAL A 77 -7.46 5.80 -4.26
CA VAL A 77 -6.43 5.00 -3.58
C VAL A 77 -6.50 3.54 -4.03
N GLN A 78 -7.69 2.93 -4.04
CA GLN A 78 -7.87 1.55 -4.49
C GLN A 78 -7.42 1.33 -5.93
N LYS A 79 -7.86 2.20 -6.85
CA LYS A 79 -7.47 2.13 -8.27
C LYS A 79 -5.95 2.26 -8.44
N LYS A 80 -5.35 3.29 -7.84
CA LYS A 80 -3.89 3.49 -7.93
C LYS A 80 -3.15 2.29 -7.33
N PHE A 81 -3.53 1.84 -6.14
CA PHE A 81 -2.82 0.76 -5.45
C PHE A 81 -2.90 -0.55 -6.23
N ALA A 82 -4.08 -0.92 -6.74
CA ALA A 82 -4.25 -2.07 -7.61
C ALA A 82 -3.44 -1.94 -8.91
N GLU A 83 -3.43 -0.77 -9.57
CA GLU A 83 -2.63 -0.53 -10.78
C GLU A 83 -1.13 -0.71 -10.53
N LEU A 84 -0.59 -0.22 -9.39
CA LEU A 84 0.82 -0.40 -9.05
C LEU A 84 1.18 -1.89 -8.93
N PHE A 85 0.36 -2.67 -8.22
CA PHE A 85 0.58 -4.11 -8.02
C PHE A 85 0.42 -4.92 -9.31
N VAL A 86 -0.62 -4.63 -10.11
CA VAL A 86 -0.85 -5.31 -11.40
C VAL A 86 0.27 -5.00 -12.39
N ASN A 87 0.73 -3.75 -12.47
CA ASN A 87 1.85 -3.37 -13.33
C ASN A 87 3.15 -4.05 -12.90
N PHE A 88 3.42 -4.10 -11.59
CA PHE A 88 4.58 -4.80 -11.07
C PHE A 88 4.53 -6.30 -11.39
N ALA A 89 3.39 -6.95 -11.14
CA ALA A 89 3.22 -8.38 -11.40
C ALA A 89 3.36 -8.72 -12.89
N ARG A 90 2.88 -7.86 -13.80
CA ARG A 90 2.95 -8.09 -15.25
C ARG A 90 4.33 -7.80 -15.84
N ASN A 91 4.97 -6.73 -15.38
CA ASN A 91 6.12 -6.16 -16.08
C ASN A 91 7.42 -6.12 -15.26
N GLY A 92 7.37 -6.41 -13.96
CA GLY A 92 8.51 -6.25 -13.05
C GLY A 92 8.88 -4.78 -12.76
N TYR A 93 8.00 -3.84 -13.11
CA TYR A 93 8.15 -2.42 -12.78
C TYR A 93 6.80 -1.77 -12.50
N VAL A 94 6.86 -0.62 -11.83
CA VAL A 94 5.68 0.15 -11.45
C VAL A 94 5.55 1.36 -12.38
N PHE A 95 4.42 1.51 -13.07
CA PHE A 95 4.06 2.74 -13.79
C PHE A 95 2.90 3.43 -13.07
N LEU A 96 3.03 4.73 -12.83
CA LEU A 96 1.88 5.61 -12.68
C LEU A 96 1.54 6.13 -14.07
N ARG A 97 0.44 5.65 -14.66
CA ARG A 97 -0.10 6.26 -15.87
C ARG A 97 -0.71 7.59 -15.43
N VAL A 98 0.03 8.69 -15.59
CA VAL A 98 -0.54 10.03 -15.46
C VAL A 98 -1.53 10.16 -16.61
N ILE A 99 -2.83 10.13 -16.30
CA ILE A 99 -3.91 10.50 -17.20
C ILE A 99 -4.24 11.96 -16.97
#